data_AF-A0A9P7DHE4-F1
#
_entry.id   AF-A0A9P7DHE4-F1
#
_cell.length_a   1.000
_cell.length_b   1.000
_cell.length_c   1.000
_cell.angle_alpha   90.00
_cell.angle_beta   90.00
_cell.angle_gamma   90.00
#
_symmetry.space_group_name_H-M   'P 1'
#
loop_
_entity.id
_entity.type
_entity.pdbx_description
1 polymer ?
#
loop_
_entity_poly.entity_id
_entity_poly.type
_entity_poly.pdbx_seq_one_letter_code
_entity_poly.pdbx_strand_id
1 'polypeptide(L)'
;MVKSKQTCKKSTGGTAPRIALSLPASTGAVTAPGELNVREPSEHNEFCLICRDGSVGEDCLFLCSTCPRVMCSNCMNIPPASAHAVQADDVTFVCISCHVGMERHGRASQSPYFGFYRKGQPLLPSFLQICATLEVSLHSQLSSAPTLMLHLVLVDHDVTGGCFELASEFLRPYFPSGGFEFRSIVFDIGNASKIDEYRLQATAIIQSLMSSNWARVVVAITNHTDNEHGDPFIGYEGNKKSYVSARVHSVLDVLLSPWHPLIHGAAESYLWLFSCGALINNVTSFSGLQQAVIDHRITATIGFNAVRFQPSFATHLLLAFAELVIIERLPIHIVFPDMLGQSYKLGRHTDVFLLMPDNSGSLAVTKFAWTHSQLRPWGQYLPVQCPQCGWSNAWCSVNMHKDYIFECKNGQCRKKILLPGKRPGSCWISVVLRPMPSVPDEDED
;
A
#
# COMPACT_ATOMS: atom_id res chain seq x y z
N MET A 1 11.01 14.36 40.08
CA MET A 1 10.66 13.70 38.79
C MET A 1 9.31 13.02 38.94
N VAL A 2 8.29 13.52 38.25
CA VAL A 2 6.94 12.94 38.26
C VAL A 2 6.95 11.66 37.44
N LYS A 3 6.68 10.50 38.05
CA LYS A 3 6.52 9.23 37.33
C LYS A 3 5.20 9.27 36.57
N SER A 4 5.25 9.42 35.24
CA SER A 4 4.07 9.25 34.40
C SER A 4 3.62 7.78 34.47
N LYS A 5 2.44 7.53 35.04
CA LYS A 5 1.74 6.24 34.93
C LYS A 5 1.17 6.11 33.51
N GLN A 6 2.03 6.00 32.51
CA GLN A 6 1.62 5.45 31.22
C GLN A 6 1.61 3.93 31.35
N THR A 7 0.48 3.37 31.76
CA THR A 7 0.24 1.95 31.55
C THR A 7 -0.13 1.78 30.07
N CYS A 8 0.80 1.32 29.24
CA CYS A 8 0.43 0.71 27.96
C CYS A 8 -0.61 -0.38 28.28
N LYS A 9 -1.87 -0.16 27.92
CA LYS A 9 -2.87 -1.24 27.94
C LYS A 9 -2.27 -2.37 27.10
N LYS A 10 -2.15 -3.56 27.70
CA LYS A 10 -1.58 -4.74 27.02
C LYS A 10 -2.46 -5.08 25.81
N SER A 11 -2.02 -4.71 24.61
CA SER A 11 -2.60 -5.15 23.34
C SER A 11 -2.12 -6.56 22.99
N THR A 12 -2.03 -7.45 23.98
CA THR A 12 -1.61 -8.83 23.73
C THR A 12 -2.77 -9.54 23.06
N GLY A 13 -2.60 -9.91 21.79
CA GLY A 13 -3.56 -10.74 21.07
C GLY A 13 -4.11 -11.85 21.96
N GLY A 14 -5.40 -12.12 21.84
CA GLY A 14 -6.15 -13.00 22.71
C GLY A 14 -7.07 -13.91 21.92
N THR A 15 -7.92 -14.62 22.64
CA THR A 15 -9.03 -15.34 22.04
C THR A 15 -10.34 -14.62 22.31
N ALA A 16 -11.27 -14.71 21.37
CA ALA A 16 -12.60 -14.15 21.48
C ALA A 16 -13.61 -15.18 20.92
N PRO A 17 -14.76 -15.40 21.58
CA PRO A 17 -15.76 -16.32 21.08
C PRO A 17 -16.20 -15.89 19.68
N ARG A 18 -16.22 -16.85 18.77
CA ARG A 18 -16.70 -16.66 17.40
C ARG A 18 -18.21 -16.62 17.41
N ILE A 19 -18.80 -15.61 16.79
CA ILE A 19 -20.24 -15.51 16.53
C ILE A 19 -20.52 -15.44 15.04
N ALA A 20 -21.71 -15.86 14.62
CA ALA A 20 -22.17 -15.68 13.26
C ALA A 20 -22.74 -14.27 13.08
N LEU A 21 -22.31 -13.57 12.02
CA LEU A 21 -22.93 -12.31 11.63
C LEU A 21 -24.14 -12.61 10.76
N SER A 22 -25.33 -12.22 11.23
CA SER A 22 -26.55 -12.28 10.41
C SER A 22 -26.48 -11.20 9.33
N LEU A 23 -25.97 -11.56 8.15
CA LEU A 23 -26.05 -10.69 6.98
C LEU A 23 -27.51 -10.66 6.50
N PRO A 24 -28.12 -9.48 6.29
CA PRO A 24 -29.38 -9.42 5.56
C PRO A 24 -29.16 -10.02 4.17
N ALA A 25 -30.12 -10.83 3.70
CA ALA A 25 -30.05 -11.45 2.38
C ALA A 25 -29.68 -10.38 1.34
N SER A 26 -28.55 -10.57 0.64
CA SER A 26 -28.03 -9.57 -0.29
C SER A 26 -29.08 -9.30 -1.36
N THR A 27 -29.69 -8.11 -1.34
CA THR A 27 -30.71 -7.74 -2.30
C THR A 27 -30.03 -7.14 -3.52
N GLY A 28 -29.79 -7.98 -4.54
CA GLY A 28 -29.54 -7.51 -5.90
C GLY A 28 -28.18 -7.89 -6.48
N ALA A 29 -28.23 -8.61 -7.60
CA ALA A 29 -27.09 -8.90 -8.46
C ALA A 29 -26.45 -7.59 -8.96
N VAL A 30 -25.22 -7.33 -8.55
CA VAL A 30 -24.39 -6.25 -9.10
C VAL A 30 -23.99 -6.66 -10.51
N THR A 31 -24.44 -5.89 -11.50
CA THR A 31 -24.09 -6.09 -12.91
C THR A 31 -22.58 -5.99 -13.10
N ALA A 32 -22.02 -6.83 -13.99
CA ALA A 32 -20.58 -6.82 -14.30
C ALA A 32 -20.12 -5.41 -14.73
N PRO A 33 -18.94 -4.95 -14.31
CA PRO A 33 -18.48 -3.61 -14.65
C PRO A 33 -18.17 -3.57 -16.15
N GLY A 34 -18.84 -2.68 -16.89
CA GLY A 34 -18.27 -2.18 -18.13
C GLY A 34 -16.95 -1.49 -17.81
N GLU A 35 -15.95 -1.61 -18.68
CA GLU A 35 -14.67 -0.90 -18.57
C GLU A 35 -14.93 0.61 -18.40
N LEU A 36 -14.89 1.06 -17.15
CA LEU A 36 -14.96 2.47 -16.79
C LEU A 36 -13.60 3.07 -17.13
N ASN A 37 -13.52 3.70 -18.30
CA ASN A 37 -12.45 4.65 -18.60
C ASN A 37 -12.61 5.85 -17.66
N VAL A 38 -12.01 5.74 -16.46
CA VAL A 38 -11.89 6.87 -15.53
C VAL A 38 -10.98 7.90 -16.19
N ARG A 39 -11.59 8.92 -16.80
CA ARG A 39 -10.88 10.10 -17.26
C ARG A 39 -10.39 10.87 -16.04
N GLU A 40 -9.09 11.12 -15.96
CA GLU A 40 -8.56 12.00 -14.92
C GLU A 40 -9.17 13.40 -15.06
N PRO A 41 -9.50 14.07 -13.94
CA PRO A 41 -10.20 15.35 -13.96
C PRO A 41 -9.38 16.53 -14.51
N SER A 42 -8.05 16.40 -14.59
CA SER A 42 -7.17 17.35 -15.28
C SER A 42 -6.36 16.66 -16.37
N GLU A 43 -6.11 17.37 -17.47
CA GLU A 43 -5.24 16.88 -18.54
C GLU A 43 -3.76 16.82 -18.09
N HIS A 44 -3.38 17.64 -17.09
CA HIS A 44 -2.02 17.79 -16.60
C HIS A 44 -1.94 17.88 -15.07
N ASN A 45 -0.77 17.52 -14.54
CA ASN A 45 -0.42 17.58 -13.13
C ASN A 45 -0.18 19.02 -12.64
N GLU A 46 -0.33 19.24 -11.33
CA GLU A 46 -0.07 20.53 -10.66
C GLU A 46 1.40 20.74 -10.25
N PHE A 47 2.20 19.66 -10.25
CA PHE A 47 3.57 19.67 -9.72
C PHE A 47 4.61 19.39 -10.80
N CYS A 48 5.69 20.18 -10.80
CA CYS A 48 6.83 19.98 -11.68
C CYS A 48 7.49 18.63 -11.39
N LEU A 49 7.66 17.81 -12.44
CA LEU A 49 8.31 16.51 -12.33
C LEU A 49 9.74 16.58 -11.77
N ILE A 50 10.45 17.69 -11.95
CA ILE A 50 11.87 17.79 -11.57
C ILE A 50 12.02 18.11 -10.08
N CYS A 51 11.41 19.22 -9.62
CA CYS A 51 11.56 19.74 -8.26
C CYS A 51 10.40 19.41 -7.32
N ARG A 52 9.35 18.74 -7.80
CA ARG A 52 8.13 18.42 -7.05
C ARG A 52 7.34 19.61 -6.51
N ASP A 53 7.73 20.82 -6.89
CA ASP A 53 7.06 22.05 -6.50
C ASP A 53 5.99 22.44 -7.52
N GLY A 54 5.00 23.18 -7.06
CA GLY A 54 4.03 23.86 -7.92
C GLY A 54 4.59 25.18 -8.44
N SER A 55 3.88 25.81 -9.38
CA SER A 55 4.13 27.22 -9.67
C SER A 55 3.51 28.09 -8.57
N VAL A 56 4.33 28.88 -7.87
CA VAL A 56 3.83 29.98 -7.02
C VAL A 56 4.08 31.30 -7.77
N GLY A 57 3.02 31.92 -8.29
CA GLY A 57 3.11 33.22 -8.98
C GLY A 57 3.24 33.12 -10.50
N GLU A 58 4.05 33.99 -11.12
CA GLU A 58 4.23 34.11 -12.58
C GLU A 58 5.08 32.98 -13.20
N ASP A 59 5.57 32.03 -12.38
CA ASP A 59 6.35 30.89 -12.86
C ASP A 59 5.51 29.96 -13.72
N CYS A 60 5.87 29.85 -15.01
CA CYS A 60 5.12 29.03 -15.95
C CYS A 60 5.43 27.53 -15.76
N LEU A 61 4.39 26.73 -15.52
CA LEU A 61 4.42 25.29 -15.75
C LEU A 61 4.23 25.02 -17.24
N PHE A 62 5.22 24.41 -17.87
CA PHE A 62 5.11 23.94 -19.24
C PHE A 62 4.43 22.57 -19.27
N LEU A 63 3.27 22.52 -19.95
CA LEU A 63 2.42 21.34 -20.07
C LEU A 63 2.93 20.43 -21.20
N CYS A 64 3.26 19.18 -20.88
CA CYS A 64 3.73 18.26 -21.90
C CYS A 64 2.61 17.91 -22.89
N SER A 65 2.85 18.05 -24.18
CA SER A 65 1.86 17.79 -25.23
C SER A 65 1.58 16.29 -25.43
N THR A 66 2.32 15.39 -24.78
CA THR A 66 2.21 13.93 -24.98
C THR A 66 1.85 13.14 -23.72
N CYS A 67 1.84 13.78 -22.55
CA CYS A 67 1.46 13.12 -21.28
C CYS A 67 1.06 14.17 -20.23
N PRO A 68 0.44 13.77 -19.11
CA PRO A 68 0.01 14.72 -18.07
C PRO A 68 1.14 15.45 -17.30
N ARG A 69 2.42 15.12 -17.50
CA ARG A 69 3.52 15.72 -16.75
C ARG A 69 3.74 17.20 -17.11
N VAL A 70 4.24 17.95 -16.14
CA VAL A 70 4.60 19.37 -16.30
C VAL A 70 6.03 19.62 -15.83
N MET A 71 6.68 20.67 -16.36
CA MET A 71 7.99 21.13 -15.91
C MET A 71 7.98 22.65 -15.72
N CYS A 72 8.47 23.16 -14.60
CA CYS A 72 8.53 24.60 -14.35
C CYS A 72 9.74 25.23 -15.08
N SER A 73 9.59 26.51 -15.44
CA SER A 73 10.68 27.34 -15.98
C SER A 73 11.94 27.31 -15.10
N ASN A 74 11.79 27.27 -13.77
CA ASN A 74 12.91 27.31 -12.83
C ASN A 74 13.82 26.08 -12.91
N CYS A 75 13.31 24.95 -13.39
CA CYS A 75 14.10 23.72 -13.56
C CYS A 75 14.80 23.64 -14.94
N MET A 76 14.59 24.62 -15.81
CA MET A 76 15.05 24.60 -17.19
C MET A 76 15.81 25.89 -17.54
N ASN A 77 16.97 25.76 -18.18
CA ASN A 77 17.71 26.91 -18.67
C ASN A 77 17.16 27.39 -20.02
N ILE A 78 16.10 28.21 -19.99
CA ILE A 78 15.50 28.80 -21.19
C ILE A 78 16.21 30.12 -21.51
N PRO A 79 16.84 30.26 -22.70
CA PRO A 79 17.50 31.51 -23.07
C PRO A 79 16.52 32.70 -23.03
N PRO A 80 16.89 33.87 -22.47
CA PRO A 80 16.00 35.03 -22.37
C PRO A 80 15.41 35.46 -23.73
N ALA A 81 16.20 35.36 -24.81
CA ALA A 81 15.77 35.66 -26.17
C ALA A 81 14.65 34.73 -26.70
N SER A 82 14.46 33.56 -26.07
CA SER A 82 13.45 32.57 -26.44
C SER A 82 12.28 32.51 -25.45
N ALA A 83 12.30 33.27 -24.35
CA ALA A 83 11.30 33.18 -23.27
C ALA A 83 9.86 33.39 -23.75
N HIS A 84 9.62 34.41 -24.59
CA HIS A 84 8.30 34.62 -25.20
C HIS A 84 7.99 33.62 -26.31
N ALA A 85 9.01 33.14 -27.03
CA ALA A 85 8.81 32.23 -28.15
C ALA A 85 8.31 30.86 -27.69
N VAL A 86 8.83 30.33 -26.58
CA VAL A 86 8.43 29.02 -26.03
C VAL A 86 7.02 28.99 -25.44
N GLN A 87 6.41 30.17 -25.22
CA GLN A 87 5.05 30.33 -24.72
C GLN A 87 4.01 30.50 -25.85
N ALA A 88 4.44 30.53 -27.12
CA ALA A 88 3.51 30.72 -28.23
C ALA A 88 2.61 29.49 -28.43
N ASP A 89 1.33 29.71 -28.77
CA ASP A 89 0.31 28.65 -28.91
C ASP A 89 0.66 27.56 -29.94
N ASP A 90 1.52 27.87 -30.91
CA ASP A 90 1.96 26.94 -31.95
C ASP A 90 3.20 26.10 -31.57
N VAL A 91 3.66 26.24 -30.32
CA VAL A 91 4.80 25.52 -29.76
C VAL A 91 4.31 24.35 -28.93
N THR A 92 4.90 23.18 -29.18
CA THR A 92 4.68 21.99 -28.37
C THR A 92 5.84 21.80 -27.41
N PHE A 93 5.52 21.37 -26.19
CA PHE A 93 6.51 21.00 -25.18
C PHE A 93 6.48 19.49 -24.98
N VAL A 94 7.65 18.86 -24.97
CA VAL A 94 7.83 17.44 -24.66
C VAL A 94 8.68 17.35 -23.41
N CYS A 95 8.16 16.77 -22.33
CA CYS A 95 8.92 16.59 -21.10
C CYS A 95 10.08 15.60 -21.28
N ILE A 96 11.09 15.70 -20.40
CA ILE A 96 12.27 14.83 -20.44
C ILE A 96 11.93 13.34 -20.37
N SER A 97 10.89 12.97 -19.61
CA SER A 97 10.43 11.59 -19.50
C SER A 97 9.90 11.03 -20.82
N CYS A 98 9.14 11.82 -21.57
CA CYS A 98 8.64 11.42 -22.88
C CYS A 98 9.79 11.32 -23.89
N HIS A 99 10.74 12.25 -23.86
CA HIS A 99 11.95 12.19 -24.69
C HIS A 99 12.73 10.89 -24.47
N VAL A 100 13.10 10.61 -23.22
CA VAL A 100 13.82 9.37 -22.84
C VAL A 100 12.99 8.12 -23.13
N GLY A 101 11.67 8.20 -22.94
CA GLY A 101 10.73 7.14 -23.28
C GLY A 101 10.77 6.79 -24.77
N MET A 102 10.78 7.78 -25.67
CA MET A 102 10.84 7.55 -27.11
C MET A 102 12.15 6.86 -27.54
N GLU A 103 13.28 7.26 -26.96
CA GLU A 103 14.59 6.66 -27.26
C GLU A 103 14.66 5.19 -26.79
N ARG A 104 14.19 4.89 -25.58
CA ARG A 104 14.26 3.53 -25.00
C ARG A 104 13.44 2.50 -25.77
N HIS A 105 12.33 2.91 -26.38
CA HIS A 105 11.48 2.01 -27.16
C HIS A 105 11.92 1.87 -28.62
N GLY A 106 13.12 2.37 -28.98
CA GLY A 106 13.68 2.30 -30.32
C GLY A 106 12.88 3.08 -31.37
N ARG A 107 11.98 3.97 -30.93
CA ARG A 107 11.15 4.80 -31.81
C ARG A 107 11.91 6.02 -32.33
N ALA A 108 13.03 6.36 -31.71
CA ALA A 108 13.92 7.45 -32.10
C ALA A 108 15.39 7.05 -31.88
N SER A 109 16.30 7.60 -32.69
CA SER A 109 17.73 7.57 -32.41
C SER A 109 18.04 8.43 -31.19
N GLN A 110 19.08 8.07 -30.43
CA GLN A 110 19.58 8.91 -29.33
C GLN A 110 19.85 10.32 -29.85
N SER A 111 19.23 11.31 -29.21
CA SER A 111 19.29 12.70 -29.63
C SER A 111 19.32 13.64 -28.44
N PRO A 112 19.93 14.83 -28.57
CA PRO A 112 19.87 15.83 -27.51
C PRO A 112 18.42 16.22 -27.19
N TYR A 113 18.13 16.47 -25.91
CA TYR A 113 16.82 16.91 -25.46
C TYR A 113 16.62 18.40 -25.74
N PHE A 114 15.65 18.78 -26.59
CA PHE A 114 15.36 20.19 -26.90
C PHE A 114 14.13 20.75 -26.19
N GLY A 115 13.21 19.88 -25.73
CA GLY A 115 12.01 20.24 -24.98
C GLY A 115 10.92 20.95 -25.79
N PHE A 116 11.26 21.97 -26.56
CA PHE A 116 10.32 22.84 -27.28
C PHE A 116 10.43 22.67 -28.78
N TYR A 117 9.29 22.49 -29.45
CA TYR A 117 9.23 22.23 -30.89
C TYR A 117 8.17 23.10 -31.57
N ARG A 118 8.46 23.57 -32.78
CA ARG A 118 7.51 24.24 -33.67
C ARG A 118 7.49 23.50 -34.99
N LYS A 119 6.31 23.00 -35.41
CA LYS A 119 6.16 22.18 -36.63
C LYS A 119 7.14 20.98 -36.66
N GLY A 120 7.37 20.36 -35.50
CA GLY A 120 8.26 19.21 -35.33
C GLY A 120 9.76 19.52 -35.34
N GLN A 121 10.16 20.79 -35.49
CA GLN A 121 11.56 21.21 -35.43
C GLN A 121 11.90 21.81 -34.06
N PRO A 122 13.11 21.56 -33.52
CA PRO A 122 13.56 22.19 -32.28
C PRO A 122 13.46 23.72 -32.38
N LEU A 123 12.84 24.35 -31.38
CA LEU A 123 12.69 25.80 -31.33
C LEU A 123 13.96 26.48 -30.78
N LEU A 124 14.65 25.83 -29.84
CA LEU A 124 15.86 26.35 -29.21
C LEU A 124 17.10 26.08 -30.08
N PRO A 125 18.09 26.99 -30.10
CA PRO A 125 19.31 26.82 -30.89
C PRO A 125 20.25 25.74 -30.34
N SER A 126 20.06 25.32 -29.09
CA SER A 126 20.83 24.28 -28.40
C SER A 126 19.89 23.38 -27.59
N PHE A 127 20.42 22.25 -27.11
CA PHE A 127 19.67 21.38 -26.21
C PHE A 127 19.25 22.14 -24.94
N LEU A 128 18.10 21.76 -24.40
CA LEU A 128 17.53 22.32 -23.19
C LEU A 128 18.21 21.70 -21.97
N GLN A 129 18.95 22.52 -21.24
CA GLN A 129 19.61 22.08 -20.01
C GLN A 129 18.61 22.07 -18.86
N ILE A 130 18.49 20.93 -18.17
CA ILE A 130 17.79 20.82 -16.89
C ILE A 130 18.79 21.22 -15.80
N CYS A 131 18.50 22.29 -15.06
CA CYS A 131 19.42 22.86 -14.07
C CYS A 131 19.14 22.38 -12.63
N ALA A 132 17.97 21.80 -12.38
CA ALA A 132 17.61 21.22 -11.09
C ALA A 132 17.97 19.72 -11.00
N THR A 133 18.05 19.22 -9.76
CA THR A 133 18.25 17.79 -9.50
C THR A 133 16.91 17.08 -9.64
N LEU A 134 16.89 15.97 -10.38
CA LEU A 134 15.69 15.14 -10.52
C LEU A 134 15.45 14.36 -9.21
N GLU A 135 14.40 14.71 -8.48
CA GLU A 135 14.09 14.09 -7.18
C GLU A 135 13.27 12.80 -7.29
N VAL A 136 12.70 12.51 -8.46
CA VAL A 136 11.82 11.36 -8.72
C VAL A 136 12.27 10.53 -9.91
N SER A 137 11.70 9.34 -10.09
CA SER A 137 11.99 8.55 -11.30
C SER A 137 11.48 9.26 -12.55
N LEU A 138 12.19 9.12 -13.68
CA LEU A 138 11.69 9.59 -14.99
C LEU A 138 10.39 8.89 -15.41
N HIS A 139 10.02 7.78 -14.78
CA HIS A 139 8.75 7.11 -15.02
C HIS A 139 7.59 7.69 -14.20
N SER A 140 7.88 8.43 -13.12
CA SER A 140 6.90 8.97 -12.19
C SER A 140 6.00 10.02 -12.82
N GLN A 141 4.79 10.17 -12.30
CA GLN A 141 3.86 11.24 -12.61
C GLN A 141 3.35 11.79 -11.28
N LEU A 142 3.70 13.03 -10.93
CA LEU A 142 3.25 13.68 -9.68
C LEU A 142 1.77 14.08 -9.77
N SER A 143 0.90 13.19 -9.31
CA SER A 143 -0.55 13.26 -9.49
C SER A 143 -1.26 13.66 -8.19
N SER A 144 -2.15 14.64 -8.32
CA SER A 144 -3.12 15.04 -7.29
C SER A 144 -4.51 14.47 -7.57
N ALA A 145 -4.58 13.32 -8.26
CA ALA A 145 -5.87 12.72 -8.60
C ALA A 145 -6.69 12.43 -7.33
N PRO A 146 -8.01 12.71 -7.34
CA PRO A 146 -8.82 12.68 -6.13
C PRO A 146 -8.67 11.37 -5.34
N THR A 147 -8.30 11.47 -4.08
CA THR A 147 -7.94 10.33 -3.23
C THR A 147 -8.70 10.39 -1.90
N LEU A 148 -9.46 9.33 -1.60
CA LEU A 148 -10.13 9.13 -0.33
C LEU A 148 -9.33 8.14 0.52
N MET A 149 -8.98 8.52 1.74
CA MET A 149 -8.41 7.62 2.75
C MET A 149 -9.45 7.33 3.84
N LEU A 150 -9.86 6.07 3.95
CA LEU A 150 -10.84 5.59 4.92
C LEU A 150 -10.15 4.70 5.96
N HIS A 151 -10.24 5.06 7.24
CA HIS A 151 -9.66 4.30 8.34
C HIS A 151 -10.77 3.71 9.22
N LEU A 152 -11.01 2.41 9.09
CA LEU A 152 -11.93 1.65 9.91
C LEU A 152 -11.19 1.11 11.14
N VAL A 153 -11.61 1.53 12.33
CA VAL A 153 -10.91 1.25 13.59
C VAL A 153 -11.84 0.48 14.51
N LEU A 154 -11.40 -0.68 14.99
CA LEU A 154 -12.16 -1.40 16.01
C LEU A 154 -12.33 -0.51 17.27
N VAL A 155 -13.52 -0.52 17.88
CA VAL A 155 -13.79 0.15 19.16
C VAL A 155 -12.68 -0.08 20.20
N ASP A 156 -12.40 0.94 21.01
CA ASP A 156 -11.34 0.98 22.04
C ASP A 156 -9.88 0.83 21.55
N HIS A 157 -9.63 0.76 20.23
CA HIS A 157 -8.28 0.92 19.69
C HIS A 157 -7.88 2.39 19.64
N ASP A 158 -6.75 2.72 20.27
CA ASP A 158 -6.11 4.02 20.11
C ASP A 158 -5.21 4.00 18.87
N VAL A 159 -5.57 4.82 17.89
CA VAL A 159 -4.82 4.99 16.64
C VAL A 159 -4.21 6.38 16.51
N THR A 160 -4.23 7.19 17.58
CA THR A 160 -3.71 8.55 17.58
C THR A 160 -2.23 8.56 17.18
N GLY A 161 -1.88 9.34 16.15
CA GLY A 161 -0.51 9.36 15.62
C GLY A 161 -0.11 8.04 14.96
N GLY A 162 -1.09 7.21 14.59
CA GLY A 162 -0.88 5.96 13.88
C GLY A 162 -0.31 6.18 12.48
N CYS A 163 0.27 5.13 11.91
CA CYS A 163 0.90 5.20 10.59
C CYS A 163 -0.04 5.74 9.50
N PHE A 164 -1.33 5.39 9.54
CA PHE A 164 -2.31 5.77 8.52
C PHE A 164 -2.69 7.25 8.57
N GLU A 165 -2.82 7.82 9.77
CA GLU A 165 -3.00 9.26 9.98
C GLU A 165 -1.73 10.03 9.58
N LEU A 166 -0.54 9.51 9.89
CA LEU A 166 0.70 10.14 9.45
C LEU A 166 0.81 10.20 7.90
N ALA A 167 0.39 9.14 7.22
CA ALA A 167 0.36 9.11 5.76
C ALA A 167 -0.67 10.10 5.17
N SER A 168 -1.82 10.29 5.81
CA SER A 168 -2.79 11.29 5.36
C SER A 168 -2.26 12.72 5.52
N GLU A 169 -1.57 13.02 6.62
CA GLU A 169 -0.91 14.31 6.81
C GLU A 169 0.26 14.53 5.83
N PHE A 170 0.99 13.47 5.48
CA PHE A 170 2.02 13.53 4.44
C PHE A 170 1.44 13.86 3.06
N LEU A 171 0.25 13.34 2.74
CA LEU A 171 -0.40 13.55 1.45
C LEU A 171 -1.00 14.94 1.31
N ARG A 172 -1.53 15.53 2.39
CA ARG A 172 -2.28 16.80 2.37
C ARG A 172 -1.65 17.93 1.53
N PRO A 173 -0.32 18.20 1.58
CA PRO A 173 0.30 19.26 0.77
C PRO A 173 0.24 19.03 -0.75
N TYR A 174 0.05 17.79 -1.21
CA TYR A 174 -0.06 17.45 -2.64
C TYR A 174 -1.47 17.66 -3.22
N PHE A 175 -2.41 18.17 -2.42
CA PHE A 175 -3.79 18.43 -2.84
C PHE A 175 -4.19 19.88 -2.54
N PRO A 176 -3.44 20.88 -3.05
CA PRO A 176 -3.69 22.30 -2.74
C PRO A 176 -5.05 22.77 -3.23
N SER A 177 -5.55 22.18 -4.32
CA SER A 177 -6.86 22.46 -4.93
C SER A 177 -8.00 21.61 -4.35
N GLY A 178 -7.76 20.86 -3.27
CA GLY A 178 -8.69 19.87 -2.75
C GLY A 178 -8.57 18.51 -3.45
N GLY A 179 -9.61 17.69 -3.35
CA GLY A 179 -9.62 16.33 -3.91
C GLY A 179 -8.97 15.27 -2.99
N PHE A 180 -8.54 15.63 -1.80
CA PHE A 180 -8.10 14.69 -0.77
C PHE A 180 -9.02 14.75 0.45
N GLU A 181 -9.42 13.57 0.93
CA GLU A 181 -10.24 13.45 2.13
C GLU A 181 -9.74 12.29 2.99
N PHE A 182 -9.67 12.53 4.30
CA PHE A 182 -9.38 11.50 5.29
C PHE A 182 -10.56 11.34 6.26
N ARG A 183 -11.06 10.11 6.42
CA ARG A 183 -12.12 9.77 7.37
C ARG A 183 -11.68 8.61 8.26
N SER A 184 -11.75 8.80 9.57
CA SER A 184 -11.58 7.72 10.54
C SER A 184 -12.93 7.39 11.18
N ILE A 185 -13.27 6.10 11.20
CA ILE A 185 -14.55 5.60 11.67
C ILE A 185 -14.28 4.48 12.65
N VAL A 186 -14.74 4.67 13.88
CA VAL A 186 -14.73 3.63 14.89
C VAL A 186 -15.93 2.71 14.65
N PHE A 187 -15.71 1.40 14.60
CA PHE A 187 -16.77 0.42 14.45
C PHE A 187 -16.86 -0.52 15.67
N ASP A 188 -18.10 -0.88 15.99
CA ASP A 188 -18.48 -2.01 16.82
C ASP A 188 -19.65 -2.66 16.08
N ILE A 189 -19.48 -3.89 15.61
CA ILE A 189 -20.47 -4.65 14.84
C ILE A 189 -20.79 -5.98 15.53
N GLY A 190 -20.60 -6.04 16.86
CA GLY A 190 -20.74 -7.26 17.66
C GLY A 190 -22.16 -7.83 17.76
N ASN A 191 -23.17 -7.17 17.19
CA ASN A 191 -24.54 -7.67 17.05
C ASN A 191 -25.30 -6.91 15.94
N ALA A 192 -26.49 -7.41 15.58
CA ALA A 192 -27.32 -6.87 14.50
C ALA A 192 -27.64 -5.36 14.66
N SER A 193 -28.04 -4.92 15.86
CA SER A 193 -28.38 -3.50 16.10
C SER A 193 -27.18 -2.59 15.86
N LYS A 194 -25.97 -3.02 16.24
CA LYS A 194 -24.75 -2.25 16.02
C LYS A 194 -24.28 -2.28 14.57
N ILE A 195 -24.54 -3.37 13.85
CA ILE A 195 -24.34 -3.44 12.39
C ILE A 195 -25.20 -2.39 11.69
N ASP A 196 -26.47 -2.29 12.06
CA ASP A 196 -27.39 -1.31 11.47
C ASP A 196 -26.96 0.14 11.80
N GLU A 197 -26.50 0.38 13.02
CA GLU A 197 -25.91 1.67 13.42
C GLU A 197 -24.67 2.02 12.58
N TYR A 198 -23.73 1.09 12.42
CA TYR A 198 -22.56 1.26 11.58
C TYR A 198 -22.95 1.57 10.12
N ARG A 199 -23.92 0.85 9.56
CA ARG A 199 -24.42 1.09 8.20
C ARG A 199 -25.03 2.46 8.05
N LEU A 200 -25.89 2.88 8.98
CA LEU A 200 -26.49 4.22 8.97
C LEU A 200 -25.42 5.31 9.01
N GLN A 201 -24.41 5.15 9.89
CA GLN A 201 -23.28 6.08 9.96
C GLN A 201 -22.49 6.13 8.66
N ALA A 202 -22.13 4.96 8.10
CA ALA A 202 -21.39 4.87 6.85
C ALA A 202 -22.17 5.50 5.69
N THR A 203 -23.47 5.19 5.56
CA THR A 203 -24.34 5.77 4.52
C THR A 203 -24.42 7.28 4.60
N ALA A 204 -24.55 7.86 5.79
CA ALA A 204 -24.57 9.31 5.97
C ALA A 204 -23.25 9.95 5.49
N ILE A 205 -22.11 9.32 5.78
CA ILE A 205 -20.80 9.80 5.31
C ILE A 205 -20.70 9.67 3.79
N ILE A 206 -21.07 8.52 3.22
CA ILE A 206 -21.02 8.28 1.78
C ILE A 206 -21.82 9.33 1.02
N GLN A 207 -23.03 9.67 1.47
CA GLN A 207 -23.84 10.72 0.84
C GLN A 207 -23.09 12.05 0.71
N SER A 208 -22.25 12.40 1.69
CA SER A 208 -21.40 13.60 1.61
C SER A 208 -20.20 13.47 0.67
N LEU A 209 -19.73 12.24 0.41
CA LEU A 209 -18.56 11.96 -0.42
C LEU A 209 -18.89 11.68 -1.89
N MET A 210 -20.15 11.35 -2.20
CA MET A 210 -20.60 11.02 -3.56
C MET A 210 -20.58 12.20 -4.53
N SER A 211 -20.43 13.44 -4.05
CA SER A 211 -20.25 14.60 -4.92
C SER A 211 -18.89 14.64 -5.62
N SER A 212 -17.93 13.84 -5.13
CA SER A 212 -16.57 13.79 -5.64
C SER A 212 -16.35 12.53 -6.47
N ASN A 213 -15.68 12.67 -7.62
CA ASN A 213 -15.24 11.54 -8.43
C ASN A 213 -13.88 11.05 -7.94
N TRP A 214 -13.87 10.11 -6.99
CA TRP A 214 -12.65 9.57 -6.40
C TRP A 214 -11.91 8.70 -7.40
N ALA A 215 -10.70 9.10 -7.78
CA ALA A 215 -9.83 8.27 -8.61
C ALA A 215 -9.26 7.10 -7.79
N ARG A 216 -9.00 7.33 -6.50
CA ARG A 216 -8.39 6.35 -5.59
C ARG A 216 -9.13 6.27 -4.27
N VAL A 217 -9.32 5.05 -3.77
CA VAL A 217 -9.85 4.79 -2.43
C VAL A 217 -8.86 3.90 -1.68
N VAL A 218 -8.32 4.39 -0.57
CA VAL A 218 -7.43 3.64 0.30
C VAL A 218 -8.16 3.35 1.60
N VAL A 219 -8.48 2.09 1.85
CA VAL A 219 -9.13 1.62 3.08
C VAL A 219 -8.07 0.99 3.99
N ALA A 220 -8.05 1.38 5.25
CA ALA A 220 -7.28 0.73 6.30
C ALA A 220 -8.21 0.16 7.35
N ILE A 221 -7.97 -1.09 7.77
CA ILE A 221 -8.67 -1.72 8.87
C ILE A 221 -7.66 -1.96 10.00
N THR A 222 -7.85 -1.31 11.14
CA THR A 222 -7.05 -1.56 12.35
C THR A 222 -7.84 -2.40 13.32
N ASN A 223 -7.35 -3.62 13.55
CA ASN A 223 -8.07 -4.64 14.30
C ASN A 223 -7.10 -5.59 15.01
N HIS A 224 -7.63 -6.40 15.93
CA HIS A 224 -7.01 -7.62 16.40
C HIS A 224 -7.64 -8.82 15.71
N THR A 225 -6.92 -9.95 15.75
CA THR A 225 -7.44 -11.22 15.25
C THR A 225 -7.32 -12.26 16.34
N ASP A 226 -8.30 -13.14 16.40
CA ASP A 226 -8.32 -14.31 17.26
C ASP A 226 -7.09 -15.18 16.98
N ASN A 227 -6.35 -15.55 18.02
CA ASN A 227 -5.10 -16.30 17.85
C ASN A 227 -5.31 -17.73 17.34
N GLU A 228 -6.48 -18.33 17.58
CA GLU A 228 -6.77 -19.72 17.22
C GLU A 228 -7.34 -19.80 15.81
N HIS A 229 -8.30 -18.94 15.52
CA HIS A 229 -9.09 -18.98 14.31
C HIS A 229 -8.59 -18.02 13.22
N GLY A 230 -7.85 -16.97 13.59
CA GLY A 230 -7.44 -15.90 12.68
C GLY A 230 -8.52 -14.86 12.39
N ASP A 231 -9.69 -15.00 12.99
CA ASP A 231 -10.85 -14.15 12.74
C ASP A 231 -10.70 -12.75 13.34
N PRO A 232 -11.14 -11.68 12.65
CA PRO A 232 -11.07 -10.34 13.19
C PRO A 232 -12.02 -10.18 14.38
N PHE A 233 -11.62 -9.35 15.34
CA PHE A 233 -12.53 -8.93 16.41
C PHE A 233 -13.54 -7.93 15.85
N ILE A 234 -14.77 -7.99 16.34
CA ILE A 234 -15.88 -7.19 15.80
C ILE A 234 -16.53 -6.27 16.83
N GLY A 235 -15.94 -6.14 18.00
CA GLY A 235 -16.46 -5.32 19.09
C GLY A 235 -17.12 -6.19 20.16
N TYR A 236 -18.19 -5.69 20.77
CA TYR A 236 -18.75 -6.28 21.98
C TYR A 236 -20.13 -6.89 21.73
N GLU A 237 -20.33 -8.10 22.24
CA GLU A 237 -21.67 -8.67 22.37
C GLU A 237 -22.34 -8.14 23.65
N GLY A 238 -23.42 -7.39 23.49
CA GLY A 238 -24.16 -6.76 24.59
C GLY A 238 -23.34 -5.72 25.37
N ASN A 239 -23.63 -5.62 26.69
CA ASN A 239 -23.05 -4.60 27.58
C ASN A 239 -21.72 -5.02 28.23
N LYS A 240 -21.29 -6.28 28.08
CA LYS A 240 -20.03 -6.76 28.64
C LYS A 240 -18.89 -6.37 27.69
N LYS A 241 -17.84 -5.74 28.22
CA LYS A 241 -16.63 -5.37 27.45
C LYS A 241 -15.71 -6.57 27.16
N SER A 242 -16.27 -7.65 26.61
CA SER A 242 -15.51 -8.78 26.09
C SER A 242 -15.66 -8.81 24.59
N TYR A 243 -14.54 -8.77 23.87
CA TYR A 243 -14.57 -8.85 22.42
C TYR A 243 -15.17 -10.18 21.96
N VAL A 244 -15.84 -10.14 20.81
CA VAL A 244 -16.24 -11.31 20.03
C VAL A 244 -15.58 -11.24 18.66
N SER A 245 -15.47 -12.38 17.97
CA SER A 245 -14.88 -12.50 16.64
C SER A 245 -15.88 -13.06 15.64
N ALA A 246 -15.62 -12.88 14.34
CA ALA A 246 -16.44 -13.48 13.28
C ALA A 246 -15.58 -13.78 12.04
N ARG A 247 -16.10 -14.63 11.14
CA ARG A 247 -15.36 -15.04 9.93
C ARG A 247 -14.90 -13.84 9.11
N VAL A 248 -13.64 -13.89 8.66
CA VAL A 248 -12.99 -12.80 7.90
C VAL A 248 -13.88 -12.27 6.76
N HIS A 249 -14.42 -13.16 5.93
CA HIS A 249 -15.25 -12.77 4.79
C HIS A 249 -16.50 -12.00 5.23
N SER A 250 -17.26 -12.53 6.19
CA SER A 250 -18.46 -11.87 6.73
C SER A 250 -18.15 -10.52 7.38
N VAL A 251 -17.00 -10.38 8.06
CA VAL A 251 -16.57 -9.10 8.63
C VAL A 251 -16.30 -8.08 7.54
N LEU A 252 -15.56 -8.46 6.49
CA LEU A 252 -15.25 -7.57 5.38
C LEU A 252 -16.51 -7.20 4.59
N ASP A 253 -17.44 -8.14 4.41
CA ASP A 253 -18.75 -7.86 3.83
C ASP A 253 -19.50 -6.77 4.60
N VAL A 254 -19.63 -6.91 5.92
CA VAL A 254 -20.30 -5.87 6.73
C VAL A 254 -19.57 -4.54 6.64
N LEU A 255 -18.24 -4.55 6.78
CA LEU A 255 -17.44 -3.33 6.85
C LEU A 255 -17.39 -2.59 5.52
N LEU A 256 -17.22 -3.30 4.40
CA LEU A 256 -16.93 -2.71 3.09
C LEU A 256 -18.17 -2.53 2.22
N SER A 257 -19.25 -3.31 2.42
CA SER A 257 -20.47 -3.18 1.60
C SER A 257 -21.05 -1.78 1.52
N PRO A 258 -21.15 -1.00 2.63
CA PRO A 258 -21.63 0.37 2.52
C PRO A 258 -20.79 1.20 1.55
N TRP A 259 -19.47 0.98 1.49
CA TRP A 259 -18.50 1.77 0.73
C TRP A 259 -18.36 1.35 -0.74
N HIS A 260 -19.06 0.29 -1.18
CA HIS A 260 -19.04 -0.18 -2.56
C HIS A 260 -19.22 0.91 -3.62
N PRO A 261 -20.14 1.89 -3.48
CA PRO A 261 -20.29 2.95 -4.47
C PRO A 261 -18.99 3.74 -4.73
N LEU A 262 -18.19 3.97 -3.68
CA LEU A 262 -16.91 4.68 -3.78
C LEU A 262 -15.79 3.74 -4.24
N ILE A 263 -15.72 2.53 -3.67
CA ILE A 263 -14.68 1.54 -4.00
C ILE A 263 -14.78 1.10 -5.46
N HIS A 264 -15.99 0.75 -5.93
CA HIS A 264 -16.22 0.29 -7.31
C HIS A 264 -16.20 1.43 -8.32
N GLY A 265 -16.44 2.67 -7.89
CA GLY A 265 -16.35 3.86 -8.74
C GLY A 265 -14.92 4.34 -8.97
N ALA A 266 -13.99 3.99 -8.08
CA ALA A 266 -12.59 4.37 -8.18
C ALA A 266 -11.82 3.53 -9.21
N ALA A 267 -10.84 4.15 -9.86
CA ALA A 267 -9.91 3.44 -10.75
C ALA A 267 -9.00 2.49 -9.96
N GLU A 268 -8.61 2.88 -8.75
CA GLU A 268 -7.74 2.10 -7.88
C GLU A 268 -8.30 2.04 -6.46
N SER A 269 -8.32 0.85 -5.88
CA SER A 269 -8.74 0.63 -4.50
C SER A 269 -7.70 -0.21 -3.75
N TYR A 270 -7.31 0.25 -2.56
CA TYR A 270 -6.26 -0.38 -1.76
C TYR A 270 -6.79 -0.73 -0.38
N LEU A 271 -6.50 -1.94 0.10
CA LEU A 271 -6.86 -2.39 1.45
C LEU A 271 -5.62 -2.65 2.29
N TRP A 272 -5.50 -1.96 3.42
CA TRP A 272 -4.44 -2.16 4.41
C TRP A 272 -5.01 -2.85 5.65
N LEU A 273 -4.52 -4.05 5.94
CA LEU A 273 -4.91 -4.81 7.13
C LEU A 273 -3.88 -4.62 8.23
N PHE A 274 -4.11 -3.64 9.10
CA PHE A 274 -3.33 -3.43 10.33
C PHE A 274 -3.83 -4.36 11.44
N SER A 275 -3.78 -5.66 11.17
CA SER A 275 -4.22 -6.72 12.07
C SER A 275 -3.09 -7.64 12.50
N CYS A 276 -3.32 -8.39 13.58
CA CYS A 276 -2.41 -9.46 13.99
C CYS A 276 -2.34 -10.55 12.90
N GLY A 277 -1.22 -11.26 12.87
CA GLY A 277 -0.89 -12.19 11.79
C GLY A 277 -1.66 -13.50 11.78
N ALA A 278 -2.49 -13.78 12.79
CA ALA A 278 -3.29 -14.99 12.82
C ALA A 278 -4.24 -15.07 11.60
N LEU A 279 -4.72 -13.92 11.11
CA LEU A 279 -5.51 -13.83 9.88
C LEU A 279 -4.79 -14.41 8.66
N ILE A 280 -3.49 -14.12 8.51
CA ILE A 280 -2.68 -14.60 7.38
C ILE A 280 -2.16 -16.02 7.62
N ASN A 281 -1.86 -16.38 8.87
CA ASN A 281 -1.29 -17.67 9.20
C ASN A 281 -2.32 -18.80 9.27
N ASN A 282 -3.60 -18.48 9.47
CA ASN A 282 -4.70 -19.45 9.45
C ASN A 282 -5.23 -19.61 8.03
N VAL A 283 -5.27 -20.87 7.54
CA VAL A 283 -5.65 -21.21 6.16
C VAL A 283 -7.07 -20.74 5.82
N THR A 284 -8.04 -21.03 6.69
CA THR A 284 -9.45 -20.69 6.49
C THR A 284 -9.66 -19.18 6.49
N SER A 285 -9.10 -18.48 7.49
CA SER A 285 -9.17 -17.01 7.56
C SER A 285 -8.50 -16.35 6.36
N PHE A 286 -7.35 -16.85 5.93
CA PHE A 286 -6.65 -16.30 4.78
C PHE A 286 -7.41 -16.56 3.47
N SER A 287 -8.04 -17.73 3.31
CA SER A 287 -8.94 -18.01 2.19
C SER A 287 -10.14 -17.06 2.19
N GLY A 288 -10.75 -16.83 3.34
CA GLY A 288 -11.84 -15.85 3.49
C GLY A 288 -11.42 -14.43 3.13
N LEU A 289 -10.18 -14.03 3.46
CA LEU A 289 -9.61 -12.76 2.99
C LEU A 289 -9.49 -12.74 1.46
N GLN A 290 -8.90 -13.78 0.86
CA GLN A 290 -8.70 -13.84 -0.59
C GLN A 290 -10.03 -13.70 -1.34
N GLN A 291 -11.07 -14.38 -0.88
CA GLN A 291 -12.41 -14.28 -1.46
C GLN A 291 -12.98 -12.86 -1.33
N ALA A 292 -12.90 -12.25 -0.14
CA ALA A 292 -13.40 -10.89 0.08
C ALA A 292 -12.69 -9.84 -0.79
N VAL A 293 -11.39 -10.01 -1.06
CA VAL A 293 -10.64 -9.12 -1.97
C VAL A 293 -11.22 -9.15 -3.39
N ILE A 294 -11.60 -10.33 -3.87
CA ILE A 294 -12.24 -10.51 -5.18
C ILE A 294 -13.65 -9.91 -5.17
N ASP A 295 -14.45 -10.28 -4.18
CA ASP A 295 -15.87 -9.88 -4.09
C ASP A 295 -16.05 -8.36 -3.98
N HIS A 296 -15.14 -7.68 -3.28
CA HIS A 296 -15.14 -6.23 -3.12
C HIS A 296 -14.30 -5.48 -4.17
N ARG A 297 -13.79 -6.18 -5.19
CA ARG A 297 -13.02 -5.60 -6.31
C ARG A 297 -11.86 -4.71 -5.84
N ILE A 298 -11.14 -5.16 -4.82
CA ILE A 298 -10.00 -4.43 -4.28
C ILE A 298 -8.79 -4.63 -5.20
N THR A 299 -8.22 -3.54 -5.72
CA THR A 299 -7.06 -3.58 -6.65
C THR A 299 -5.82 -4.20 -6.00
N ALA A 300 -5.55 -3.86 -4.74
CA ALA A 300 -4.46 -4.47 -3.99
C ALA A 300 -4.73 -4.49 -2.49
N THR A 301 -4.39 -5.61 -1.84
CA THR A 301 -4.49 -5.77 -0.39
C THR A 301 -3.12 -6.06 0.23
N ILE A 302 -2.79 -5.35 1.30
CA ILE A 302 -1.55 -5.50 2.06
C ILE A 302 -1.86 -6.06 3.44
N GLY A 303 -1.20 -7.16 3.79
CA GLY A 303 -1.36 -7.84 5.09
C GLY A 303 -0.02 -8.28 5.71
N PHE A 304 -0.06 -8.64 6.98
CA PHE A 304 1.12 -8.96 7.79
C PHE A 304 0.91 -10.28 8.56
N ASN A 305 1.95 -11.08 8.74
CA ASN A 305 1.84 -12.39 9.39
C ASN A 305 2.46 -12.46 10.80
N ALA A 306 2.93 -11.34 11.37
CA ALA A 306 3.40 -11.31 12.75
C ALA A 306 2.24 -11.51 13.74
N VAL A 307 2.33 -12.53 14.60
CA VAL A 307 1.30 -12.85 15.62
C VAL A 307 0.93 -11.65 16.49
N ARG A 308 1.90 -10.79 16.80
CA ARG A 308 1.71 -9.54 17.54
C ARG A 308 2.15 -8.37 16.67
N PHE A 309 1.49 -8.23 15.53
CA PHE A 309 1.80 -7.16 14.60
C PHE A 309 1.67 -5.79 15.29
N GLN A 310 2.63 -4.90 15.03
CA GLN A 310 2.63 -3.54 15.56
C GLN A 310 2.52 -2.60 14.35
N PRO A 311 1.36 -1.96 14.14
CA PRO A 311 1.13 -1.10 12.97
C PRO A 311 2.16 0.02 12.83
N SER A 312 2.73 0.52 13.94
CA SER A 312 3.78 1.54 13.92
C SER A 312 5.03 1.11 13.14
N PHE A 313 5.32 -0.18 12.99
CA PHE A 313 6.42 -0.64 12.14
C PHE A 313 6.14 -0.53 10.65
N ALA A 314 4.87 -0.41 10.22
CA ALA A 314 4.50 -0.22 8.82
C ALA A 314 4.55 1.25 8.38
N THR A 315 4.90 2.19 9.26
CA THR A 315 4.93 3.63 8.97
C THR A 315 5.76 3.97 7.73
N HIS A 316 7.00 3.50 7.64
CA HIS A 316 7.85 3.78 6.47
C HIS A 316 7.31 3.15 5.19
N LEU A 317 6.71 1.95 5.28
CA LEU A 317 6.13 1.28 4.12
C LEU A 317 4.93 2.06 3.60
N LEU A 318 4.10 2.58 4.50
CA LEU A 318 2.91 3.35 4.13
C LEU A 318 3.26 4.75 3.60
N LEU A 319 4.30 5.41 4.14
CA LEU A 319 4.80 6.66 3.57
C LEU A 319 5.39 6.44 2.16
N ALA A 320 6.15 5.37 1.97
CA ALA A 320 6.63 5.00 0.64
C ALA A 320 5.48 4.64 -0.32
N PHE A 321 4.38 4.06 0.17
CA PHE A 321 3.17 3.84 -0.61
C PHE A 321 2.52 5.17 -1.01
N ALA A 322 2.32 6.08 -0.06
CA ALA A 322 1.76 7.40 -0.32
C ALA A 322 2.59 8.16 -1.36
N GLU A 323 3.91 8.13 -1.24
CA GLU A 323 4.80 8.77 -2.20
C GLU A 323 4.82 8.06 -3.57
N LEU A 324 5.22 6.79 -3.61
CA LEU A 324 5.52 6.13 -4.89
C LEU A 324 4.25 5.71 -5.66
N VAL A 325 3.18 5.34 -4.95
CA VAL A 325 1.96 4.83 -5.57
C VAL A 325 0.92 5.94 -5.73
N ILE A 326 0.62 6.68 -4.66
CA ILE A 326 -0.43 7.72 -4.71
C ILE A 326 0.07 8.96 -5.43
N ILE A 327 1.22 9.52 -5.03
CA ILE A 327 1.74 10.75 -5.64
C ILE A 327 2.45 10.46 -6.96
N GLU A 328 3.41 9.54 -7.02
CA GLU A 328 4.23 9.30 -8.22
C GLU A 328 3.59 8.36 -9.25
N ARG A 329 2.42 7.80 -8.95
CA ARG A 329 1.64 6.96 -9.88
C ARG A 329 2.38 5.74 -10.41
N LEU A 330 3.31 5.20 -9.62
CA LEU A 330 4.01 3.99 -10.01
C LEU A 330 3.17 2.75 -9.66
N PRO A 331 3.07 1.75 -10.56
CA PRO A 331 2.30 0.54 -10.28
C PRO A 331 2.83 -0.17 -9.03
N ILE A 332 1.97 -0.39 -8.04
CA ILE A 332 2.37 -0.92 -6.73
C ILE A 332 3.21 -2.21 -6.84
N HIS A 333 2.84 -3.15 -7.71
CA HIS A 333 3.56 -4.42 -7.88
C HIS A 333 5.01 -4.24 -8.39
N ILE A 334 5.30 -3.14 -9.09
CA ILE A 334 6.65 -2.82 -9.57
C ILE A 334 7.49 -2.22 -8.45
N VAL A 335 6.93 -1.27 -7.69
CA VAL A 335 7.67 -0.50 -6.68
C VAL A 335 7.62 -1.08 -5.27
N PHE A 336 6.78 -2.10 -5.02
CA PHE A 336 6.66 -2.71 -3.69
C PHE A 336 8.00 -3.18 -3.09
N PRO A 337 8.93 -3.81 -3.85
CA PRO A 337 10.24 -4.17 -3.31
C PRO A 337 11.05 -2.96 -2.83
N ASP A 338 10.98 -1.84 -3.55
CA ASP A 338 11.68 -0.60 -3.20
C ASP A 338 11.05 0.05 -1.96
N MET A 339 9.72 0.08 -1.87
CA MET A 339 8.98 0.53 -0.68
C MET A 339 9.38 -0.28 0.56
N LEU A 340 9.47 -1.60 0.42
CA LEU A 340 9.93 -2.49 1.50
C LEU A 340 11.41 -2.27 1.85
N GLY A 341 12.24 -1.93 0.87
CA GLY A 341 13.65 -1.59 1.06
C GLY A 341 13.87 -0.47 2.08
N GLN A 342 12.92 0.45 2.19
CA GLN A 342 12.94 1.56 3.16
C GLN A 342 12.50 1.14 4.58
N SER A 343 11.92 -0.05 4.73
CA SER A 343 11.22 -0.50 5.95
C SER A 343 11.97 -1.61 6.71
N TYR A 344 13.22 -1.35 7.08
CA TYR A 344 14.07 -2.38 7.72
C TYR A 344 13.50 -2.92 9.05
N LYS A 345 12.87 -2.06 9.86
CA LYS A 345 12.27 -2.48 11.15
C LYS A 345 11.08 -3.40 10.93
N LEU A 346 10.27 -3.12 9.90
CA LEU A 346 9.14 -3.95 9.52
C LEU A 346 9.59 -5.36 9.15
N GLY A 347 10.64 -5.47 8.34
CA GLY A 347 11.16 -6.77 7.89
C GLY A 347 11.69 -7.67 9.00
N ARG A 348 12.21 -7.07 10.07
CA ARG A 348 12.59 -7.81 11.29
C ARG A 348 11.39 -8.31 12.08
N HIS A 349 10.22 -7.70 11.90
CA HIS A 349 9.01 -7.98 12.68
C HIS A 349 8.06 -8.94 11.98
N THR A 350 7.87 -8.78 10.67
CA THR A 350 6.84 -9.49 9.91
C THR A 350 7.27 -9.77 8.47
N ASP A 351 6.68 -10.79 7.86
CA ASP A 351 6.53 -10.82 6.41
C ASP A 351 5.38 -9.92 5.98
N VAL A 352 5.44 -9.45 4.73
CA VAL A 352 4.41 -8.62 4.12
C VAL A 352 3.80 -9.36 2.95
N PHE A 353 2.48 -9.36 2.86
CA PHE A 353 1.74 -10.03 1.81
C PHE A 353 1.07 -8.97 0.92
N LEU A 354 1.22 -9.11 -0.39
CA LEU A 354 0.53 -8.31 -1.40
C LEU A 354 -0.38 -9.24 -2.19
N LEU A 355 -1.69 -9.00 -2.10
CA LEU A 355 -2.73 -9.73 -2.83
C LEU A 355 -3.25 -8.81 -3.91
N MET A 356 -3.27 -9.28 -5.16
CA MET A 356 -3.75 -8.50 -6.30
C MET A 356 -4.58 -9.38 -7.23
N PRO A 357 -5.78 -8.97 -7.65
CA PRO A 357 -6.49 -9.65 -8.72
C PRO A 357 -5.64 -9.65 -10.00
N ASP A 358 -5.65 -10.76 -10.72
CA ASP A 358 -5.08 -10.86 -12.05
C ASP A 358 -6.17 -10.69 -13.12
N ASN A 359 -5.76 -10.63 -14.39
CA ASN A 359 -6.67 -10.44 -15.52
C ASN A 359 -7.66 -11.59 -15.72
N SER A 360 -7.46 -12.74 -15.06
CA SER A 360 -8.38 -13.89 -15.11
C SER A 360 -9.47 -13.84 -14.03
N GLY A 361 -9.42 -12.83 -13.15
CA GLY A 361 -10.25 -12.77 -11.94
C GLY A 361 -9.74 -13.66 -10.81
N SER A 362 -8.58 -14.32 -11.00
CA SER A 362 -7.90 -15.05 -9.92
C SER A 362 -7.10 -14.08 -9.07
N LEU A 363 -6.65 -14.51 -7.89
CA LEU A 363 -5.86 -13.68 -6.99
C LEU A 363 -4.39 -14.11 -6.97
N ALA A 364 -3.50 -13.21 -7.38
CA ALA A 364 -2.06 -13.37 -7.22
C ALA A 364 -1.65 -12.96 -5.81
N VAL A 365 -1.04 -13.88 -5.07
CA VAL A 365 -0.59 -13.64 -3.69
C VAL A 365 0.94 -13.68 -3.64
N THR A 366 1.56 -12.55 -3.33
CA THR A 366 3.02 -12.47 -3.19
C THR A 366 3.40 -12.26 -1.73
N LYS A 367 4.18 -13.18 -1.19
CA LYS A 367 4.82 -13.05 0.13
C LYS A 367 6.19 -12.42 -0.03
N PHE A 368 6.42 -11.32 0.69
CA PHE A 368 7.73 -10.67 0.82
C PHE A 368 8.32 -10.98 2.18
N ALA A 369 9.46 -11.68 2.18
CA ALA A 369 10.20 -12.01 3.39
C ALA A 369 11.52 -11.24 3.44
N TRP A 370 11.78 -10.58 4.56
CA TRP A 370 13.01 -9.83 4.76
C TRP A 370 14.19 -10.77 4.96
N THR A 371 15.32 -10.46 4.35
CA THR A 371 16.53 -11.26 4.39
C THR A 371 17.66 -10.50 5.06
N HIS A 372 18.38 -11.21 5.92
CA HIS A 372 19.61 -10.71 6.53
C HIS A 372 20.53 -11.87 6.83
N SER A 373 21.80 -11.75 6.45
CA SER A 373 22.79 -12.84 6.54
C SER A 373 22.92 -13.46 7.93
N GLN A 374 22.65 -12.69 8.99
CA GLN A 374 22.78 -13.14 10.38
C GLN A 374 21.47 -13.27 11.15
N LEU A 375 20.46 -12.48 10.81
CA LEU A 375 19.25 -12.34 11.64
C LEU A 375 18.08 -13.13 11.04
N ARG A 376 18.01 -13.15 9.71
CA ARG A 376 16.91 -13.78 8.99
C ARG A 376 17.39 -14.30 7.63
N PRO A 377 18.26 -15.32 7.61
CA PRO A 377 18.91 -15.76 6.38
C PRO A 377 17.85 -16.27 5.40
N TRP A 378 17.78 -15.66 4.22
CA TRP A 378 16.77 -15.95 3.19
C TRP A 378 15.33 -15.98 3.71
N GLY A 379 14.97 -15.08 4.63
CA GLY A 379 13.60 -14.98 5.14
C GLY A 379 13.28 -15.94 6.29
N GLN A 380 14.22 -16.81 6.67
CA GLN A 380 14.02 -17.81 7.72
C GLN A 380 14.43 -17.26 9.08
N TYR A 381 13.61 -17.51 10.11
CA TYR A 381 13.91 -17.08 11.47
C TYR A 381 15.04 -17.92 12.07
N LEU A 382 16.08 -17.25 12.58
CA LEU A 382 17.06 -17.86 13.47
C LEU A 382 16.73 -17.47 14.91
N PRO A 383 16.60 -18.44 15.84
CA PRO A 383 16.34 -18.11 17.24
C PRO A 383 17.55 -17.34 17.82
N VAL A 384 17.31 -16.34 18.66
CA VAL A 384 18.41 -15.56 19.26
C VAL A 384 19.36 -16.44 20.09
N GLN A 385 18.82 -17.51 20.66
CA GLN A 385 19.55 -18.51 21.44
C GLN A 385 19.57 -19.87 20.76
N CYS A 386 20.66 -20.62 20.96
CA CYS A 386 20.70 -22.01 20.54
C CYS A 386 19.67 -22.81 21.35
N PRO A 387 18.70 -23.51 20.72
CA PRO A 387 17.69 -24.26 21.45
C PRO A 387 18.28 -25.47 22.21
N GLN A 388 19.52 -25.87 21.90
CA GLN A 388 20.18 -27.01 22.56
C GLN A 388 21.01 -26.61 23.78
N CYS A 389 21.73 -25.47 23.72
CA CYS A 389 22.65 -25.07 24.80
C CYS A 389 22.37 -23.69 25.41
N GLY A 390 21.34 -22.98 24.94
CA GLY A 390 20.98 -21.65 25.44
C GLY A 390 21.95 -20.52 25.08
N TRP A 391 23.03 -20.80 24.32
CA TRP A 391 24.02 -19.78 23.96
C TRP A 391 23.36 -18.63 23.20
N SER A 392 23.53 -17.40 23.67
CA SER A 392 22.96 -16.21 23.03
C SER A 392 23.83 -15.75 21.86
N ASN A 393 23.23 -15.16 20.82
CA ASN A 393 23.95 -14.86 19.56
C ASN A 393 24.61 -16.13 19.00
N ALA A 394 23.88 -17.26 19.06
CA ALA A 394 24.40 -18.60 18.83
C ALA A 394 25.00 -18.83 17.46
N TRP A 395 24.59 -18.12 16.42
CA TRP A 395 24.79 -18.63 15.06
C TRP A 395 25.95 -17.94 14.35
N CYS A 396 26.84 -18.75 13.75
CA CYS A 396 27.77 -18.32 12.71
C CYS A 396 27.42 -19.04 11.40
N SER A 397 27.51 -18.33 10.28
CA SER A 397 27.29 -18.91 8.96
C SER A 397 28.55 -19.61 8.46
N VAL A 398 28.43 -20.87 8.08
CA VAL A 398 29.46 -21.63 7.37
C VAL A 398 28.96 -21.83 5.94
N ASN A 399 29.69 -21.27 4.97
CA ASN A 399 29.31 -21.36 3.56
C ASN A 399 29.74 -22.73 3.00
N MET A 400 28.78 -23.54 2.59
CA MET A 400 29.02 -24.82 1.90
C MET A 400 28.38 -24.80 0.51
N HIS A 401 29.06 -24.16 -0.44
CA HIS A 401 28.66 -24.07 -1.85
C HIS A 401 27.26 -23.45 -2.10
N LYS A 402 26.22 -24.29 -2.11
CA LYS A 402 24.82 -23.94 -2.41
C LYS A 402 23.94 -23.96 -1.17
N ASP A 403 24.42 -24.55 -0.08
CA ASP A 403 23.72 -24.62 1.18
C ASP A 403 24.44 -23.76 2.22
N TYR A 404 23.65 -23.11 3.08
CA TYR A 404 24.20 -22.36 4.19
C TYR A 404 23.85 -23.09 5.47
N ILE A 405 24.91 -23.41 6.21
CA ILE A 405 24.80 -24.08 7.50
C ILE A 405 25.06 -23.03 8.57
N PHE A 406 24.13 -22.91 9.51
CA PHE A 406 24.31 -22.09 10.70
C PHE A 406 24.70 -23.00 11.85
N GLU A 407 25.93 -22.83 12.33
CA GLU A 407 26.48 -23.62 13.43
C GLU A 407 26.42 -22.83 14.73
N CYS A 408 26.21 -23.54 15.83
CA CYS A 408 26.30 -22.94 17.15
C CYS A 408 27.75 -22.55 17.49
N LYS A 409 27.99 -21.28 17.84
CA LYS A 409 29.29 -20.72 18.24
C LYS A 409 29.86 -21.34 19.52
N ASN A 410 29.02 -21.94 20.36
CA ASN A 410 29.49 -22.73 21.48
C ASN A 410 30.19 -23.99 20.94
N GLY A 411 31.52 -24.06 21.04
CA GLY A 411 32.32 -25.18 20.53
C GLY A 411 31.99 -26.55 21.15
N GLN A 412 31.27 -26.58 22.27
CA GLN A 412 30.76 -27.83 22.87
C GLN A 412 29.40 -28.25 22.31
N CYS A 413 28.69 -27.37 21.60
CA CYS A 413 27.38 -27.62 21.03
C CYS A 413 27.49 -27.95 19.54
N ARG A 414 26.99 -29.12 19.13
CA ARG A 414 26.99 -29.57 17.73
C ARG A 414 25.72 -29.20 16.96
N LYS A 415 24.89 -28.30 17.50
CA LYS A 415 23.63 -27.91 16.83
C LYS A 415 23.94 -27.17 15.54
N LYS A 416 23.33 -27.63 14.46
CA LYS A 416 23.35 -26.99 13.14
C LYS A 416 21.91 -26.73 12.68
N ILE A 417 21.71 -25.65 11.95
CA ILE A 417 20.47 -25.36 11.22
C ILE A 417 20.85 -25.24 9.75
N LEU A 418 20.25 -26.10 8.92
CA LEU A 418 20.42 -26.05 7.48
C LEU A 418 19.34 -25.14 6.89
N LEU A 419 19.74 -24.15 6.09
CA LEU A 419 18.82 -23.27 5.40
C LEU A 419 19.09 -23.31 3.88
N PRO A 420 18.04 -23.26 3.05
CA PRO A 420 18.20 -23.28 1.60
C PRO A 420 18.94 -22.01 1.14
N GLY A 421 20.02 -22.17 0.38
CA GLY A 421 20.80 -21.03 -0.10
C GLY A 421 20.17 -20.30 -1.28
N LYS A 422 20.28 -18.97 -1.28
CA LYS A 422 20.01 -18.11 -2.45
C LYS A 422 21.17 -17.15 -2.68
N ARG A 423 21.38 -16.75 -3.94
CA ARG A 423 22.39 -15.76 -4.33
C ARG A 423 22.09 -14.39 -3.69
N PRO A 424 23.12 -13.64 -3.28
CA PRO A 424 22.96 -12.29 -2.74
C PRO A 424 22.41 -11.32 -3.80
N GLY A 425 21.62 -10.33 -3.39
CA GLY A 425 21.15 -9.26 -4.29
C GLY A 425 20.05 -8.34 -3.75
N SER A 426 19.24 -8.78 -2.76
CA SER A 426 18.16 -7.96 -2.20
C SER A 426 17.91 -8.25 -0.71
N CYS A 427 17.52 -7.22 0.06
CA CYS A 427 17.13 -7.34 1.47
C CYS A 427 15.72 -7.94 1.66
N TRP A 428 14.99 -8.16 0.57
CA TRP A 428 13.68 -8.79 0.56
C TRP A 428 13.63 -9.83 -0.56
N ILE A 429 13.03 -10.98 -0.27
CA ILE A 429 12.72 -11.99 -1.28
C ILE A 429 11.21 -12.06 -1.46
N SER A 430 10.76 -12.10 -2.71
CA SER A 430 9.37 -12.40 -3.05
C SER A 430 9.21 -13.90 -3.31
N VAL A 431 8.08 -14.43 -2.86
CA VAL A 431 7.60 -15.77 -3.17
C VAL A 431 6.16 -15.63 -3.61
N VAL A 432 5.90 -15.93 -4.88
CA VAL A 432 4.53 -16.01 -5.40
C VAL A 432 3.92 -17.31 -4.86
N LEU A 433 2.86 -17.19 -4.10
CA LEU A 433 2.12 -18.32 -3.58
C LEU A 433 1.15 -18.80 -4.65
N ARG A 434 1.03 -20.12 -4.79
CA ARG A 434 -0.03 -20.69 -5.63
C ARG A 434 -1.37 -20.44 -4.95
N PRO A 435 -2.45 -20.23 -5.73
CA PRO A 435 -3.80 -20.21 -5.18
C PRO A 435 -4.00 -21.45 -4.32
N MET A 436 -4.53 -21.27 -3.11
CA MET A 436 -4.91 -22.43 -2.32
C MET A 436 -6.13 -23.08 -2.99
N PRO A 437 -6.19 -24.42 -3.08
CA PRO A 437 -7.40 -25.08 -3.52
C PRO A 437 -8.55 -24.65 -2.63
N SER A 438 -9.72 -24.39 -3.23
CA SER A 438 -10.93 -24.03 -2.50
C SER A 438 -11.18 -25.09 -1.42
N VAL A 439 -11.19 -24.66 -0.15
CA VAL A 439 -11.58 -25.53 0.96
C VAL A 439 -13.08 -25.78 0.80
N PRO A 440 -13.55 -27.04 0.75
CA PRO A 440 -14.98 -27.31 0.74
C PRO A 440 -15.64 -26.70 2.00
N ASP A 441 -16.79 -26.06 1.83
CA ASP A 441 -17.54 -25.48 2.96
C ASP A 441 -17.90 -26.61 3.95
N GLU A 442 -17.27 -26.60 5.14
CA GLU A 442 -17.52 -27.58 6.21
C GLU A 442 -18.81 -27.30 7.01
N ASP A 443 -19.77 -26.53 6.46
CA ASP A 443 -20.95 -26.04 7.17
C ASP A 443 -22.26 -26.82 6.85
N GLU A 444 -22.19 -28.11 6.49
CA GLU A 444 -23.38 -28.96 6.30
C GLU A 444 -23.70 -29.95 7.44
N ASP A 445 -23.13 -29.78 8.65
CA ASP A 445 -23.51 -30.60 9.84
C ASP A 445 -24.01 -29.77 11.04
#